data_AF-A0A527UYA9-F1
#
_entry.id   AF-A0A527UYA9-F1
#
_cell.length_a   1.000
_cell.length_b   1.000
_cell.length_c   1.000
_cell.angle_alpha   90.00
_cell.angle_beta   90.00
_cell.angle_gamma   90.00
#
_symmetry.space_group_name_H-M   'P 1'
#
loop_
_entity.id
_entity.type
_entity.pdbx_description
1 polymer ?
#
loop_
_entity_poly.entity_id
_entity_poly.type
_entity_poly.pdbx_seq_one_letter_code
_entity_poly.pdbx_strand_id
1 'polypeptide(L)'
;MNSRQDSGSNRLDDAARAGWLYYVAGNTQDQIASTLGISRQTAQRLVSLAVSEGLIKVRVDHPIANCLDLAARLKSRFALDLVEVVPSDPASSSTIGVAVAAAAEIERRLRSPTPMVMAIGTGRTLKAAIEQLPPMECPQHKVVSLTGNISPDGSAAF
;
A
#
# COMPACT_ATOMS: atom_id res chain seq x y z
N MET A 1 -34.31 10.14 0.20
CA MET A 1 -33.53 8.93 0.57
C MET A 1 -32.05 9.26 0.42
N ASN A 2 -31.35 9.73 1.47
CA ASN A 2 -29.89 10.04 1.39
C ASN A 2 -29.12 9.90 2.72
N SER A 3 -29.73 9.38 3.79
CA SER A 3 -29.15 9.40 5.15
C SER A 3 -28.13 8.29 5.46
N ARG A 4 -27.97 7.29 4.58
CA ARG A 4 -27.00 6.18 4.77
C ARG A 4 -25.58 6.49 4.30
N GLN A 5 -25.38 7.50 3.45
CA GLN A 5 -24.03 7.87 2.96
C GLN A 5 -23.30 8.82 3.92
N ASP A 6 -24.01 9.75 4.57
CA ASP A 6 -23.42 10.70 5.55
C ASP A 6 -22.79 10.02 6.76
N SER A 7 -23.44 8.97 7.29
CA SER A 7 -23.00 8.26 8.48
C SER A 7 -21.78 7.36 8.22
N GLY A 8 -21.61 6.88 6.99
CA GLY A 8 -20.43 6.12 6.57
C GLY A 8 -19.20 7.01 6.39
N SER A 9 -19.36 8.17 5.74
CA SER A 9 -18.29 9.15 5.54
C SER A 9 -17.75 9.66 6.88
N ASN A 10 -18.65 10.06 7.79
CA ASN A 10 -18.25 10.59 9.10
C ASN A 10 -17.45 9.57 9.93
N ARG A 11 -17.77 8.27 9.78
CA ARG A 11 -17.05 7.21 10.48
C ARG A 11 -15.65 6.94 9.92
N LEU A 12 -15.47 7.06 8.61
CA LEU A 12 -14.14 6.97 7.99
C LEU A 12 -13.29 8.19 8.33
N ASP A 13 -13.91 9.37 8.43
CA ASP A 13 -13.24 10.59 8.88
C ASP A 13 -12.77 10.47 10.34
N ASP A 14 -13.63 9.96 11.22
CA ASP A 14 -13.27 9.67 12.62
C ASP A 14 -12.16 8.61 12.73
N ALA A 15 -12.20 7.59 11.86
CA ALA A 15 -11.14 6.58 11.78
C ALA A 15 -9.82 7.21 11.32
N ALA A 16 -9.83 8.02 10.27
CA ALA A 16 -8.65 8.72 9.78
C ALA A 16 -8.04 9.62 10.87
N ARG A 17 -8.87 10.40 11.59
CA ARG A 17 -8.42 11.24 12.71
C ARG A 17 -7.83 10.41 13.85
N ALA A 18 -8.49 9.33 14.25
CA ALA A 18 -7.98 8.43 15.30
C ALA A 18 -6.64 7.78 14.89
N GLY A 19 -6.54 7.31 13.64
CA GLY A 19 -5.31 6.75 13.08
C GLY A 19 -4.17 7.76 13.05
N TRP A 20 -4.43 9.01 12.65
CA TRP A 20 -3.43 10.07 12.63
C TRP A 20 -2.92 10.40 14.04
N LEU A 21 -3.83 10.55 15.02
CA LEU A 21 -3.46 10.82 16.42
C LEU A 21 -2.59 9.69 17.00
N TYR A 22 -2.85 8.44 16.61
CA TYR A 22 -2.08 7.30 17.08
C TYR A 22 -0.69 7.22 16.42
N TYR A 23 -0.63 7.17 15.09
CA TYR A 23 0.61 6.87 14.36
C TYR A 23 1.50 8.09 14.14
N VAL A 24 0.93 9.30 14.06
CA VAL A 24 1.67 10.53 13.78
C VAL A 24 1.88 11.34 15.06
N ALA A 25 0.83 11.54 15.86
CA ALA A 25 0.94 12.32 17.10
C ALA A 25 1.44 11.50 18.31
N GLY A 26 1.48 10.17 18.22
CA GLY A 26 1.98 9.30 19.30
C GLY A 26 1.05 9.20 20.51
N ASN A 27 -0.23 9.54 20.35
CA ASN A 27 -1.20 9.51 21.45
C ASN A 27 -1.57 8.07 21.83
N THR A 28 -1.79 7.84 23.11
CA THR A 28 -2.39 6.59 23.61
C THR A 28 -3.88 6.52 23.26
N GLN A 29 -4.46 5.31 23.27
CA GLN A 29 -5.89 5.13 23.03
C GLN A 29 -6.78 5.89 24.03
N ASP A 30 -6.30 6.09 25.26
CA ASP A 30 -7.00 6.89 26.29
C ASP A 30 -6.97 8.37 25.94
N GLN A 31 -5.82 8.89 25.51
CA GLN A 31 -5.71 10.29 25.06
C GLN A 31 -6.55 10.55 23.81
N ILE A 32 -6.58 9.60 22.86
CA ILE A 32 -7.44 9.67 21.67
C ILE A 32 -8.91 9.69 22.06
N ALA A 33 -9.32 8.81 23.00
CA ALA A 33 -10.67 8.75 23.52
C ALA A 33 -11.12 10.08 24.15
N SER A 34 -10.27 10.67 25.00
CA SER A 34 -10.53 11.99 25.57
C SER A 34 -10.60 13.10 24.51
N THR A 35 -9.71 13.06 23.51
CA THR A 35 -9.66 14.07 22.44
C THR A 35 -10.88 14.03 21.53
N LEU A 36 -11.40 12.83 21.24
CA LEU A 36 -12.54 12.63 20.35
C LEU A 36 -13.88 12.55 21.10
N GLY A 37 -13.89 12.60 22.43
CA GLY A 37 -15.11 12.50 23.25
C GLY A 37 -15.78 11.13 23.17
N ILE A 38 -15.00 10.06 22.99
CA ILE A 38 -15.48 8.69 22.81
C ILE A 38 -14.92 7.75 23.87
N SER A 39 -15.42 6.51 23.95
CA SER A 39 -14.83 5.49 24.82
C SER A 39 -13.47 5.01 24.30
N ARG A 40 -12.60 4.53 25.20
CA ARG A 40 -11.33 3.87 24.85
C ARG A 40 -11.52 2.73 23.85
N GLN A 41 -12.55 1.91 24.03
CA GLN A 41 -12.87 0.80 23.14
C GLN A 41 -13.26 1.30 21.74
N THR A 42 -14.01 2.41 21.66
CA THR A 42 -14.36 3.04 20.39
C THR A 42 -13.11 3.60 19.70
N ALA A 43 -12.23 4.28 20.44
CA ALA A 43 -10.97 4.80 19.91
C ALA A 43 -10.09 3.67 19.33
N GLN A 44 -9.93 2.56 20.06
CA GLN A 44 -9.24 1.37 19.57
C GLN A 44 -9.86 0.85 18.26
N ARG A 45 -11.20 0.72 18.22
CA ARG A 45 -11.90 0.27 17.01
C ARG A 45 -11.72 1.21 15.83
N LEU A 46 -11.69 2.53 16.05
CA LEU A 46 -11.46 3.52 14.99
C LEU A 46 -10.03 3.47 14.46
N VAL A 47 -9.03 3.31 15.33
CA VAL A 47 -7.63 3.09 14.90
C VAL A 47 -7.53 1.80 14.07
N SER A 48 -8.13 0.70 14.54
CA SER A 48 -8.15 -0.55 13.77
C SER A 48 -8.88 -0.40 12.44
N LEU A 49 -9.99 0.35 12.40
CA LEU A 49 -10.74 0.63 11.18
C LEU A 49 -9.89 1.43 10.18
N ALA A 50 -9.13 2.42 10.66
CA ALA A 50 -8.24 3.21 9.81
C ALA A 50 -7.18 2.35 9.11
N VAL A 51 -6.68 1.33 9.83
CA VAL A 51 -5.72 0.36 9.27
C VAL A 51 -6.41 -0.60 8.31
N SER A 52 -7.56 -1.18 8.69
CA SER A 52 -8.25 -2.18 7.86
C SER A 52 -8.81 -1.61 6.56
N GLU A 53 -9.24 -0.34 6.57
CA GLU A 53 -9.72 0.38 5.38
C GLU A 53 -8.57 1.01 4.56
N GLY A 54 -7.31 0.78 4.95
CA GLY A 54 -6.15 1.27 4.21
C GLY A 54 -5.96 2.79 4.24
N LEU A 55 -6.58 3.48 5.19
CA LEU A 55 -6.43 4.94 5.38
C LEU A 55 -5.02 5.30 5.89
N ILE A 56 -4.33 4.34 6.50
CA ILE A 56 -2.96 4.48 6.99
C ILE A 56 -2.05 3.50 6.23
N LYS A 57 -1.04 4.06 5.55
CA LYS A 57 0.06 3.28 4.95
C LYS A 57 1.32 3.50 5.78
N VAL A 58 1.85 2.42 6.37
CA VAL A 58 3.08 2.47 7.16
C VAL A 58 4.26 2.12 6.26
N ARG A 59 5.20 3.06 6.14
CA ARG A 59 6.48 2.85 5.46
C ARG A 59 7.56 2.67 6.51
N VAL A 60 8.32 1.57 6.40
CA VAL A 60 9.47 1.31 7.27
C VAL A 60 10.74 1.62 6.48
N ASP A 61 11.35 2.77 6.75
CA ASP A 61 12.63 3.17 6.18
C ASP A 61 13.78 2.66 7.05
N HIS A 62 14.09 1.36 6.93
CA HIS A 62 15.28 0.80 7.57
C HIS A 62 16.05 -0.08 6.56
N PRO A 63 17.34 0.19 6.31
CA PRO A 63 18.19 -0.72 5.55
C PRO A 63 18.39 -1.98 6.38
N ILE A 64 17.64 -3.04 6.09
CA ILE A 64 17.87 -4.33 6.72
C ILE A 64 19.09 -4.91 6.02
N ALA A 65 20.24 -4.86 6.70
CA ALA A 65 21.55 -5.16 6.13
C ALA A 65 21.57 -6.50 5.36
N ASN A 66 20.89 -7.51 5.89
CA ASN A 66 20.75 -8.82 5.24
C ASN A 66 19.99 -8.77 3.91
N CYS A 67 18.93 -7.95 3.82
CA CYS A 67 18.18 -7.76 2.58
C CYS A 67 19.01 -7.04 1.53
N LEU A 68 19.79 -6.03 1.93
CA LEU A 68 20.69 -5.31 1.03
C LEU A 68 21.81 -6.19 0.49
N ASP A 69 22.47 -6.97 1.35
CA ASP A 69 23.50 -7.92 0.94
C ASP A 69 22.93 -8.95 -0.06
N LEU A 70 21.76 -9.51 0.26
CA LEU A 70 21.11 -10.47 -0.62
C LEU A 70 20.74 -9.85 -1.97
N ALA A 71 20.21 -8.63 -1.99
CA ALA A 71 19.88 -7.92 -3.22
C ALA A 71 21.12 -7.70 -4.09
N ALA A 72 22.24 -7.27 -3.50
CA ALA A 72 23.51 -7.07 -4.21
C ALA A 72 24.07 -8.37 -4.80
N ARG A 73 24.00 -9.46 -4.04
CA ARG A 73 24.43 -10.79 -4.48
C ARG A 73 23.57 -11.33 -5.62
N LEU A 74 22.25 -11.19 -5.53
CA LEU A 74 21.32 -11.58 -6.60
C LEU A 74 21.57 -10.75 -7.87
N LYS A 75 21.71 -9.43 -7.72
CA LYS A 75 21.98 -8.52 -8.83
C LYS A 75 23.25 -8.92 -9.59
N SER A 76 24.33 -9.16 -8.86
CA SER A 76 25.63 -9.53 -9.43
C SER A 76 25.61 -10.92 -10.05
N ARG A 77 24.96 -11.89 -9.40
CA ARG A 77 24.90 -13.29 -9.87
C ARG A 77 24.09 -13.45 -11.15
N PHE A 78 22.99 -12.70 -11.28
CA PHE A 78 22.04 -12.85 -12.38
C PHE A 78 22.07 -11.70 -13.40
N ALA A 79 23.02 -10.76 -13.25
CA ALA A 79 23.16 -9.58 -14.12
C ALA A 79 21.86 -8.79 -14.28
N LEU A 80 21.16 -8.54 -13.17
CA LEU A 80 19.87 -7.83 -13.16
C LEU A 80 20.09 -6.32 -13.06
N ASP A 81 19.21 -5.52 -13.67
CA ASP A 81 19.28 -4.05 -13.58
C ASP A 81 18.86 -3.54 -12.19
N LEU A 82 17.82 -4.16 -11.63
CA LEU A 82 17.21 -3.81 -10.35
C LEU A 82 16.86 -5.08 -9.58
N VAL A 83 17.22 -5.08 -8.30
CA VAL A 83 16.80 -6.11 -7.34
C VAL A 83 16.41 -5.41 -6.05
N GLU A 84 15.23 -5.75 -5.55
CA GLU A 84 14.76 -5.34 -4.24
C GLU A 84 14.40 -6.58 -3.43
N VAL A 85 14.86 -6.60 -2.18
CA VAL A 85 14.58 -7.69 -1.24
C VAL A 85 13.92 -7.08 -0.03
N VAL A 86 12.76 -7.65 0.32
CA VAL A 86 11.97 -7.22 1.47
C VAL A 86 11.99 -8.30 2.55
N PRO A 87 11.82 -7.93 3.82
CA PRO A 87 11.58 -8.89 4.88
C PRO A 87 10.31 -9.69 4.61
N SER A 88 10.35 -10.95 5.02
CA SER A 88 9.19 -11.83 5.05
C SER A 88 8.97 -12.29 6.48
N ASP A 89 7.72 -12.37 6.88
CA ASP A 89 7.34 -12.99 8.15
C ASP A 89 7.30 -14.52 7.96
N PRO A 90 8.10 -15.30 8.69
CA PRO A 90 8.12 -16.76 8.57
C PRO A 90 6.76 -17.43 8.84
N ALA A 91 5.88 -16.78 9.60
CA ALA A 91 4.56 -17.30 9.95
C ALA A 91 3.49 -16.98 8.88
N SER A 92 3.78 -16.14 7.89
CA SER A 92 2.83 -15.75 6.85
C SER A 92 3.45 -15.74 5.44
N SER A 93 2.76 -16.36 4.48
CA SER A 93 3.15 -16.34 3.06
C SER A 93 2.72 -15.04 2.35
N SER A 94 2.68 -13.94 3.09
CA SER A 94 2.14 -12.67 2.62
C SER A 94 3.02 -12.07 1.51
N THR A 95 2.39 -11.69 0.39
CA THR A 95 3.05 -10.96 -0.70
C THR A 95 3.09 -9.45 -0.47
N ILE A 96 2.57 -8.97 0.67
CA ILE A 96 2.42 -7.53 0.97
C ILE A 96 3.76 -6.80 0.90
N GLY A 97 4.83 -7.36 1.48
CA GLY A 97 6.15 -6.71 1.43
C GLY A 97 6.61 -6.47 -0.02
N VAL A 98 6.48 -7.50 -0.87
CA VAL A 98 6.88 -7.42 -2.28
C VAL A 98 5.98 -6.46 -3.04
N ALA A 99 4.68 -6.45 -2.71
CA ALA A 99 3.71 -5.52 -3.31
C ALA A 99 4.05 -4.06 -2.99
N VAL A 100 4.43 -3.74 -1.75
CA VAL A 100 4.84 -2.38 -1.33
C VAL A 100 6.11 -1.95 -2.07
N ALA A 101 7.12 -2.81 -2.16
CA ALA A 101 8.34 -2.55 -2.92
C ALA A 101 8.05 -2.31 -4.41
N ALA A 102 7.27 -3.19 -5.03
CA ALA A 102 6.88 -3.06 -6.43
C ALA A 102 6.08 -1.76 -6.69
N ALA A 103 5.17 -1.40 -5.78
CA ALA A 103 4.42 -0.16 -5.88
C ALA A 103 5.33 1.08 -5.84
N ALA A 104 6.31 1.10 -4.94
CA ALA A 104 7.27 2.19 -4.85
C ALA A 104 8.09 2.35 -6.14
N GLU A 105 8.52 1.25 -6.76
CA GLU A 105 9.24 1.32 -8.05
C GLU A 105 8.31 1.75 -9.20
N ILE A 106 7.06 1.24 -9.26
CA ILE A 106 6.06 1.68 -10.26
C ILE A 106 5.80 3.17 -10.13
N GLU A 107 5.55 3.65 -8.91
CA GLU A 107 5.35 5.07 -8.61
C GLU A 107 6.56 5.90 -9.05
N ARG A 108 7.79 5.47 -8.70
CA ARG A 108 9.02 6.17 -9.10
C ARG A 108 9.15 6.29 -10.62
N ARG A 109 8.76 5.25 -11.37
CA ARG A 109 8.78 5.26 -12.85
C ARG A 109 7.72 6.20 -13.42
N LEU A 110 6.50 6.19 -12.86
CA LEU A 110 5.38 7.02 -13.31
C LEU A 110 5.46 8.48 -12.88
N ARG A 111 6.32 8.81 -11.88
CA ARG A 111 6.65 10.21 -11.54
C ARG A 111 7.63 10.84 -12.52
N SER A 112 8.26 10.06 -13.40
CA SER A 112 9.20 10.57 -14.38
C SER A 112 8.50 11.49 -15.39
N PRO A 113 9.08 12.66 -15.73
CA PRO A 113 8.53 13.50 -16.80
C PRO A 113 8.72 12.88 -18.19
N THR A 114 9.62 11.89 -18.34
CA THR A 114 9.90 11.25 -19.62
C THR A 114 8.75 10.30 -20.01
N PRO A 115 8.06 10.52 -21.15
CA PRO A 115 7.00 9.63 -21.61
C PRO A 115 7.46 8.18 -21.69
N MET A 116 6.61 7.25 -21.25
CA MET A 116 6.89 5.81 -21.32
C MET A 116 5.61 5.02 -21.50
N VAL A 117 5.77 3.81 -22.03
CA VAL A 117 4.70 2.82 -22.14
C VAL A 117 4.97 1.75 -21.09
N MET A 118 4.09 1.64 -20.09
CA MET A 118 4.15 0.62 -19.06
C MET A 118 3.20 -0.51 -19.42
N ALA A 119 3.75 -1.70 -19.65
CA ALA A 119 2.99 -2.89 -19.95
C ALA A 119 2.70 -3.67 -18.66
N ILE A 120 1.42 -3.93 -18.38
CA ILE A 120 0.93 -4.54 -17.15
C ILE A 120 0.42 -5.94 -17.46
N GLY A 121 0.97 -6.93 -16.76
CA GLY A 121 0.50 -8.31 -16.81
C GLY A 121 -0.67 -8.57 -15.86
N THR A 122 -0.78 -9.82 -15.40
CA THR A 122 -1.83 -10.26 -14.48
C THR A 122 -1.21 -10.92 -13.25
N GLY A 123 -1.94 -11.00 -12.13
CA GLY A 123 -1.56 -11.79 -10.97
C GLY A 123 -1.76 -11.09 -9.62
N ARG A 124 -1.87 -11.90 -8.57
CA ARG A 124 -2.17 -11.44 -7.19
C ARG A 124 -1.13 -10.44 -6.65
N THR A 125 0.16 -10.68 -6.90
CA THR A 125 1.23 -9.78 -6.44
C THR A 125 1.16 -8.42 -7.13
N LEU A 126 0.87 -8.40 -8.44
CA LEU A 126 0.76 -7.17 -9.20
C LEU A 126 -0.49 -6.38 -8.82
N LYS A 127 -1.63 -7.07 -8.63
CA LYS A 127 -2.85 -6.46 -8.09
C LYS A 127 -2.58 -5.80 -6.73
N ALA A 128 -1.95 -6.55 -5.81
CA ALA A 128 -1.59 -6.03 -4.49
C ALA A 128 -0.66 -4.80 -4.60
N ALA A 129 0.30 -4.79 -5.54
CA ALA A 129 1.17 -3.64 -5.76
C ALA A 129 0.40 -2.41 -6.25
N ILE A 130 -0.53 -2.59 -7.20
CA ILE A 130 -1.37 -1.50 -7.72
C ILE A 130 -2.26 -0.92 -6.61
N GLU A 131 -2.81 -1.75 -5.72
CA GLU A 131 -3.59 -1.30 -4.56
C GLU A 131 -2.75 -0.45 -3.57
N GLN A 132 -1.43 -0.59 -3.57
CA GLN A 132 -0.54 0.23 -2.76
C GLN A 132 -0.19 1.60 -3.39
N LEU A 133 -0.43 1.81 -4.69
CA LEU A 133 -0.12 3.07 -5.35
C LEU A 133 -0.98 4.24 -4.81
N PRO A 134 -0.41 5.44 -4.66
CA PRO A 134 -1.21 6.63 -4.44
C PRO A 134 -1.92 7.05 -5.74
N PRO A 135 -3.01 7.82 -5.66
CA PRO A 135 -3.56 8.52 -6.82
C PRO A 135 -2.52 9.46 -7.45
N MET A 136 -2.36 9.39 -8.77
CA MET A 136 -1.35 10.15 -9.52
C MET A 136 -1.88 10.59 -10.87
N GLU A 137 -1.56 11.83 -11.25
CA GLU A 137 -1.83 12.37 -12.58
C GLU A 137 -0.54 12.35 -13.42
N CYS A 138 -0.46 11.41 -14.35
CA CYS A 138 0.71 11.23 -15.21
C CYS A 138 0.29 11.00 -16.69
N PRO A 139 -0.34 11.99 -17.33
CA PRO A 139 -0.96 11.86 -18.66
C PRO A 139 0.05 11.61 -19.78
N GLN A 140 1.33 11.88 -19.56
CA GLN A 140 2.41 11.61 -20.51
C GLN A 140 2.70 10.11 -20.68
N HIS A 141 2.30 9.27 -19.73
CA HIS A 141 2.53 7.83 -19.77
C HIS A 141 1.34 7.10 -20.40
N LYS A 142 1.62 5.94 -20.98
CA LYS A 142 0.60 5.02 -21.49
C LYS A 142 0.69 3.71 -20.73
N VAL A 143 -0.45 3.20 -20.27
CA VAL A 143 -0.55 1.87 -19.67
C VAL A 143 -1.20 0.93 -20.67
N VAL A 144 -0.57 -0.20 -20.93
CA VAL A 144 -1.08 -1.22 -21.87
C VAL A 144 -1.17 -2.56 -21.16
N SER A 145 -2.15 -3.38 -21.55
CA SER A 145 -2.28 -4.75 -21.03
C SER A 145 -1.41 -5.71 -21.85
N LEU A 146 -0.64 -6.57 -21.16
CA LEU A 146 0.08 -7.69 -21.78
C LEU A 146 -0.79 -8.95 -21.94
N THR A 147 -1.93 -8.99 -21.25
CA THR A 147 -2.88 -10.09 -21.27
C THR A 147 -4.18 -9.66 -21.95
N GLY A 148 -4.89 -10.62 -22.56
CA GLY A 148 -6.19 -10.39 -23.20
C GLY A 148 -7.28 -10.07 -22.17
N ASN A 149 -8.27 -10.95 -22.04
CA ASN A 149 -9.34 -10.73 -21.07
C ASN A 149 -8.82 -10.90 -19.63
N ILE A 150 -8.87 -9.84 -18.83
CA ILE A 150 -8.47 -9.85 -17.41
C ILE A 150 -9.73 -9.78 -16.56
N SER A 151 -9.91 -10.76 -15.68
CA SER A 151 -10.96 -10.75 -14.67
C SER A 151 -10.67 -9.69 -13.60
N PRO A 152 -11.68 -9.10 -12.93
CA PRO A 152 -11.48 -8.08 -11.88
C PRO A 152 -10.64 -8.53 -10.68
N ASP A 153 -10.43 -9.85 -10.52
CA ASP A 153 -9.56 -10.44 -9.51
C ASP A 153 -8.07 -10.45 -9.92
N GLY A 154 -7.75 -10.05 -11.15
CA GLY A 154 -6.40 -10.06 -11.70
C GLY A 154 -5.95 -11.43 -12.23
N SER A 155 -6.89 -12.32 -12.58
CA SER A 155 -6.61 -13.53 -13.36
C SER A 155 -6.82 -13.29 -14.86
N ALA A 156 -6.00 -13.93 -15.70
CA ALA A 156 -6.26 -13.97 -17.14
C ALA A 156 -7.17 -15.17 -17.44
N ALA A 157 -8.28 -14.92 -18.15
CA ALA A 157 -9.06 -15.99 -18.74
C ALA A 157 -8.38 -16.44 -20.03
N PHE A 158 -8.08 -17.74 -20.14
CA PHE A 158 -7.64 -18.37 -21.38
C PHE A 158 -8.86 -18.68 -22.26
#